data_AF-A0A919XHJ0-F1
#
_entry.id   AF-A0A919XHJ0-F1
#
_cell.length_a   1.000
_cell.length_b   1.000
_cell.length_c   1.000
_cell.angle_alpha   90.00
_cell.angle_beta   90.00
_cell.angle_gamma   90.00
#
_symmetry.space_group_name_H-M   'P 1'
#
loop_
_entity.id
_entity.type
_entity.pdbx_description
1 polymer ?
#
loop_
_entity_poly.entity_id
_entity_poly.type
_entity_poly.pdbx_seq_one_letter_code
_entity_poly.pdbx_strand_id
1 'polypeptide(L)'
;MAVLWLFLACGIVMALQGLVLGKYALGKLNYDRHFSTRTCYAGDWIEMVEVIENKRRVPIPWLRLEAMLPASLGFKRSKETWVSEGEIYQNHTSLFSLPAGTRITRTHQIQCRSRGIFRMDTATMTGSDLFAMYTPSLKVTLNKRLVVYPALRRDDELPSSWKTWQGELAVRRWIVEDPFLYTGVRSYAPGDGMNRIHWKASARSGELQVHQHGYSADPKTMILLNVEVSEQMWNVVTKPEVIEEALSYAATCAAALIGQGMAAGFASNAYLSPHADADRSFLTPDYGRAHLEDVFEAMAAVEMKVQRPFHELLRGEAEAEREETIDYFLVTPHVSPAIRDAVRLLEQRGHRVSIADLYEGIEEAGA
;
A
#
# COMPACT_ATOMS: atom_id res chain seq x y z
N MET A 1 68.11 -25.35 5.32
CA MET A 1 67.18 -26.30 5.99
C MET A 1 66.12 -25.61 6.83
N ALA A 2 66.45 -24.73 7.77
CA ALA A 2 65.44 -24.05 8.62
C ALA A 2 64.37 -23.27 7.85
N VAL A 3 64.75 -22.57 6.77
CA VAL A 3 63.82 -21.82 5.92
C VAL A 3 62.79 -22.72 5.23
N LEU A 4 63.20 -23.91 4.78
CA LEU A 4 62.30 -24.86 4.11
C LEU A 4 61.26 -25.44 5.07
N TRP A 5 61.65 -25.73 6.31
CA TRP A 5 60.73 -26.15 7.38
C TRP A 5 59.73 -25.06 7.77
N LEU A 6 60.16 -23.79 7.75
CA LEU A 6 59.27 -22.66 8.01
C LEU A 6 58.19 -22.53 6.93
N PHE A 7 58.55 -22.62 5.65
CA PHE A 7 57.57 -22.61 4.56
C PHE A 7 56.60 -23.79 4.63
N LEU A 8 57.09 -24.98 4.94
CA LEU A 8 56.26 -26.17 5.08
C LEU A 8 55.28 -26.05 6.27
N ALA A 9 55.75 -25.53 7.41
CA ALA A 9 54.90 -25.25 8.56
C ALA A 9 53.82 -24.20 8.25
N CYS A 10 54.18 -23.10 7.57
CA CYS A 10 53.21 -22.09 7.12
C CYS A 10 52.17 -22.69 6.16
N GLY A 11 52.59 -23.52 5.20
CA GLY A 11 51.68 -24.19 4.28
C GLY A 11 50.69 -25.11 4.99
N ILE A 12 51.14 -25.88 5.99
CA ILE A 12 50.27 -26.74 6.80
C ILE A 12 49.27 -25.89 7.60
N VAL A 13 49.72 -24.81 8.23
CA VAL A 13 48.84 -23.91 9.00
C VAL A 13 47.78 -23.28 8.10
N MET A 14 48.15 -22.80 6.91
CA MET A 14 47.21 -22.26 5.93
C MET A 14 46.19 -23.33 5.48
N ALA A 15 46.65 -24.53 5.14
CA ALA A 15 45.76 -25.62 4.73
C ALA A 15 44.78 -26.03 5.84
N LEU A 16 45.25 -26.17 7.08
CA LEU A 16 44.42 -26.53 8.24
C LEU A 16 43.41 -25.43 8.55
N GLN A 17 43.82 -24.17 8.50
CA GLN A 17 42.95 -23.01 8.68
C GLN A 17 41.86 -22.92 7.58
N GLY A 18 42.21 -23.13 6.31
CA GLY A 18 41.26 -23.15 5.19
C GLY A 18 40.24 -24.30 5.30
N LEU A 19 40.67 -25.48 5.74
CA LEU A 19 39.78 -26.62 5.94
C LEU A 19 38.80 -26.44 7.12
N VAL A 20 39.28 -25.90 8.25
CA VAL A 20 38.47 -25.72 9.47
C VAL A 20 37.52 -24.53 9.34
N LEU A 21 38.00 -23.40 8.84
CA LEU A 21 37.21 -22.16 8.74
C LEU A 21 36.47 -22.05 7.41
N GLY A 22 37.13 -22.38 6.30
CA GLY A 22 36.66 -22.09 4.95
C GLY A 22 35.70 -23.14 4.37
N LYS A 23 36.15 -24.40 4.25
CA LYS A 23 35.37 -25.47 3.59
C LYS A 23 33.97 -25.64 4.18
N TYR A 24 33.84 -25.45 5.48
CA TYR A 24 32.57 -25.60 6.17
C TYR A 24 31.96 -24.27 6.60
N ALA A 25 32.49 -23.09 6.23
CA ALA A 25 32.10 -21.79 6.80
C ALA A 25 30.59 -21.60 7.01
N LEU A 26 29.77 -22.03 6.04
CA LEU A 26 28.33 -21.73 6.00
C LEU A 26 27.40 -22.76 6.66
N GLY A 27 27.86 -23.95 7.06
CA GLY A 27 26.96 -24.95 7.66
C GLY A 27 26.53 -24.55 9.07
N LYS A 28 25.34 -24.93 9.56
CA LYS A 28 24.87 -24.60 10.93
C LYS A 28 24.85 -23.08 11.27
N LEU A 29 24.65 -22.24 10.26
CA LEU A 29 24.32 -20.83 10.45
C LEU A 29 22.82 -20.65 10.34
N ASN A 30 22.27 -19.85 11.25
CA ASN A 30 20.90 -19.39 11.17
C ASN A 30 20.91 -17.93 10.75
N TYR A 31 20.17 -17.62 9.71
CA TYR A 31 20.05 -16.28 9.17
C TYR A 31 18.57 -15.97 8.93
N ASP A 32 18.12 -14.83 9.45
CA ASP A 32 16.81 -14.27 9.18
C ASP A 32 16.97 -12.76 8.97
N ARG A 33 16.20 -12.22 8.03
CA ARG A 33 16.08 -10.79 7.80
C ARG A 33 14.61 -10.50 7.60
N HIS A 34 14.07 -9.53 8.31
CA HIS A 34 12.66 -9.17 8.24
C HIS A 34 12.45 -7.68 8.47
N PHE A 35 11.31 -7.19 8.01
CA PHE A 35 10.84 -5.85 8.32
C PHE A 35 10.13 -5.87 9.69
N SER A 36 10.28 -4.79 10.45
CA SER A 36 9.62 -4.57 11.74
C SER A 36 8.10 -4.59 11.65
N THR A 37 7.56 -4.17 10.50
CA THR A 37 6.13 -4.19 10.17
C THR A 37 5.87 -4.90 8.85
N ARG A 38 4.63 -5.35 8.65
CA ARG A 38 4.15 -5.91 7.38
C ARG A 38 3.56 -4.83 6.47
N THR A 39 3.07 -3.75 7.06
CA THR A 39 2.39 -2.64 6.37
C THR A 39 2.85 -1.29 6.93
N CYS A 40 2.97 -0.29 6.08
CA CYS A 40 3.26 1.11 6.46
C CYS A 40 2.83 2.06 5.33
N TYR A 41 2.96 3.37 5.52
CA TYR A 41 2.66 4.38 4.51
C TYR A 41 3.92 4.84 3.79
N ALA A 42 3.77 5.33 2.56
CA ALA A 42 4.86 6.00 1.86
C ALA A 42 5.29 7.25 2.63
N GLY A 43 6.60 7.43 2.79
CA GLY A 43 7.22 8.44 3.64
C GLY A 43 7.65 7.92 5.01
N ASP A 44 7.07 6.82 5.50
CA ASP A 44 7.36 6.29 6.83
C ASP A 44 8.80 5.76 6.96
N TRP A 45 9.31 5.86 8.18
CA TRP A 45 10.54 5.21 8.60
C TRP A 45 10.22 3.90 9.29
N ILE A 46 10.77 2.81 8.77
CA ILE A 46 10.65 1.48 9.35
C ILE A 46 12.03 0.91 9.64
N GLU A 47 12.05 -0.14 10.47
CA GLU A 47 13.25 -0.89 10.76
C GLU A 47 13.29 -2.20 9.97
N MET A 48 14.45 -2.52 9.40
CA MET A 48 14.78 -3.86 8.92
C MET A 48 15.75 -4.50 9.90
N VAL A 49 15.33 -5.62 10.45
CA VAL A 49 16.10 -6.37 11.44
C VAL A 49 16.77 -7.55 10.75
N GLU A 50 18.09 -7.61 10.88
CA GLU A 50 18.93 -8.68 10.40
C GLU A 50 19.46 -9.46 11.60
N VAL A 51 19.16 -10.75 11.65
CA VAL A 51 19.57 -11.66 12.72
C VAL A 51 20.42 -12.76 12.14
N ILE A 52 21.64 -12.87 12.66
CA ILE A 52 22.53 -13.97 12.32
C ILE A 52 23.07 -14.65 13.58
N GLU A 53 23.07 -15.97 13.57
CA GLU A 53 23.49 -16.80 14.68
C GLU A 53 24.49 -17.86 14.21
N ASN A 54 25.67 -17.84 14.82
CA ASN A 54 26.70 -18.84 14.61
C ASN A 54 26.60 -19.93 15.68
N LYS A 55 25.94 -21.05 15.34
CA LYS A 55 25.81 -22.22 16.25
C LYS A 55 27.05 -23.11 16.28
N ARG A 56 28.16 -22.68 15.67
CA ARG A 56 29.40 -23.43 15.66
C ARG A 56 30.29 -23.11 16.84
N ARG A 57 31.21 -24.04 17.10
CA ARG A 57 32.34 -23.86 18.02
C ARG A 57 33.54 -23.15 17.38
N VAL A 58 33.46 -22.80 16.09
CA VAL A 58 34.50 -22.08 15.36
C VAL A 58 33.99 -20.71 14.93
N PRO A 59 34.84 -19.67 14.99
CA PRO A 59 34.48 -18.35 14.49
C PRO A 59 34.45 -18.33 12.97
N ILE A 60 33.72 -17.37 12.42
CA ILE A 60 33.72 -17.05 10.99
C ILE A 60 34.33 -15.65 10.87
N PRO A 61 35.58 -15.54 10.42
CA PRO A 61 36.28 -14.27 10.38
C PRO A 61 35.59 -13.26 9.47
N TRP A 62 35.06 -13.75 8.34
CA TRP A 62 34.42 -12.94 7.33
C TRP A 62 33.20 -13.63 6.74
N LEU A 63 32.08 -12.93 6.83
CA LEU A 63 30.81 -13.33 6.22
C LEU A 63 30.20 -12.13 5.53
N ARG A 64 29.80 -12.30 4.28
CA ARG A 64 29.09 -11.31 3.48
C ARG A 64 27.67 -11.78 3.21
N LEU A 65 26.71 -10.92 3.49
CA LEU A 65 25.31 -11.11 3.19
C LEU A 65 24.87 -10.05 2.20
N GLU A 66 24.43 -10.49 1.02
CA GLU A 66 23.97 -9.63 -0.07
C GLU A 66 22.49 -9.90 -0.32
N ALA A 67 21.70 -8.84 -0.41
CA ALA A 67 20.31 -8.93 -0.84
C ALA A 67 20.00 -7.79 -1.81
N MET A 68 19.32 -8.14 -2.89
CA MET A 68 18.76 -7.16 -3.82
C MET A 68 17.45 -6.64 -3.24
N LEU A 69 17.38 -5.33 -3.08
CA LEU A 69 16.21 -4.62 -2.59
C LEU A 69 15.83 -3.51 -3.56
N PRO A 70 14.56 -3.14 -3.68
CA PRO A 70 14.14 -1.98 -4.48
C PRO A 70 14.81 -0.69 -4.00
N ALA A 71 15.18 0.19 -4.94
CA ALA A 71 15.80 1.49 -4.65
C ALA A 71 14.86 2.46 -3.90
N SER A 72 13.55 2.21 -3.97
CA SER A 72 12.51 2.93 -3.20
C SER A 72 12.64 2.78 -1.69
N LEU A 73 13.34 1.74 -1.21
CA LEU A 73 13.65 1.54 0.21
C LEU A 73 14.93 2.31 0.58
N GLY A 74 14.81 3.59 0.93
CA GLY A 74 15.97 4.43 1.24
C GLY A 74 16.67 4.03 2.54
N PHE A 75 17.86 3.45 2.46
CA PHE A 75 18.65 3.13 3.66
C PHE A 75 19.34 4.38 4.21
N LYS A 76 19.25 4.59 5.53
CA LYS A 76 20.10 5.59 6.19
C LYS A 76 21.55 5.12 6.12
N ARG A 77 22.42 5.90 5.45
CA ARG A 77 23.85 5.54 5.30
C ARG A 77 24.48 5.27 6.67
N SER A 78 24.94 4.04 6.85
CA SER A 78 25.75 3.60 7.99
C SER A 78 27.17 3.32 7.50
N LYS A 79 28.19 3.58 8.34
CA LYS A 79 29.59 3.32 8.01
C LYS A 79 29.91 1.83 7.76
N GLU A 80 29.05 0.92 8.20
CA GLU A 80 29.24 -0.54 8.09
C GLU A 80 28.44 -1.22 6.96
N THR A 81 27.64 -0.44 6.23
CA THR A 81 26.78 -0.94 5.15
C THR A 81 27.24 -0.34 3.82
N TRP A 82 27.47 -1.19 2.83
CA TRP A 82 27.67 -0.75 1.46
C TRP A 82 26.37 -0.92 0.69
N VAL A 83 25.80 0.20 0.25
CA VAL A 83 24.63 0.25 -0.61
C VAL A 83 25.09 0.71 -1.98
N SER A 84 25.02 -0.19 -2.97
CA SER A 84 25.18 0.20 -4.38
C SER A 84 23.81 0.59 -4.90
N GLU A 85 23.54 1.89 -4.98
CA GLU A 85 22.29 2.43 -5.48
C GLU A 85 22.26 2.27 -7.01
N GLY A 86 21.38 1.41 -7.51
CA GLY A 86 20.92 1.46 -8.91
C GLY A 86 19.60 2.21 -8.99
N GLU A 87 19.13 2.50 -10.21
CA GLU A 87 17.90 3.27 -10.43
C GLU A 87 16.64 2.53 -9.95
N ILE A 88 16.62 1.20 -10.03
CA ILE A 88 15.44 0.37 -9.71
C ILE A 88 15.71 -0.55 -8.52
N TYR A 89 16.89 -1.15 -8.47
CA TYR A 89 17.32 -2.04 -7.39
C TYR A 89 18.66 -1.57 -6.83
N GLN A 90 18.84 -1.80 -5.55
CA GLN A 90 20.08 -1.59 -4.83
C GLN A 90 20.54 -2.90 -4.19
N ASN A 91 21.86 -3.09 -4.15
CA ASN A 91 22.43 -4.22 -3.43
C ASN A 91 22.77 -3.78 -2.00
N HIS A 92 22.10 -4.38 -1.01
CA HIS A 92 22.39 -4.15 0.39
C HIS A 92 23.36 -5.22 0.90
N THR A 93 24.62 -4.81 1.08
CA THR A 93 25.70 -5.70 1.53
C THR A 93 26.00 -5.47 3.01
N SER A 94 25.84 -6.52 3.81
CA SER A 94 26.17 -6.55 5.24
C SER A 94 27.39 -7.45 5.47
N LEU A 95 28.42 -6.91 6.12
CA LEU A 95 29.66 -7.62 6.46
C LEU A 95 29.70 -7.95 7.94
N PHE A 96 29.93 -9.23 8.27
CA PHE A 96 29.97 -9.72 9.64
C PHE A 96 31.28 -10.45 9.92
N SER A 97 31.74 -10.30 11.16
CA SER A 97 32.67 -11.22 11.80
C SER A 97 31.92 -11.89 12.95
N LEU A 98 31.82 -13.22 12.94
CA LEU A 98 30.93 -13.97 13.80
C LEU A 98 31.73 -14.93 14.70
N PRO A 99 31.97 -14.58 15.96
CA PRO A 99 32.58 -15.49 16.91
C PRO A 99 31.78 -16.80 17.10
N ALA A 100 32.41 -17.79 17.72
CA ALA A 100 31.76 -19.06 18.01
C ALA A 100 30.61 -18.88 19.01
N GLY A 101 29.44 -19.46 18.73
CA GLY A 101 28.29 -19.45 19.64
C GLY A 101 27.58 -18.10 19.78
N THR A 102 27.91 -17.09 18.96
CA THR A 102 27.32 -15.75 19.09
C THR A 102 26.14 -15.53 18.16
N ARG A 103 25.19 -14.71 18.62
CA ARG A 103 24.11 -14.13 17.83
C ARG A 103 24.33 -12.63 17.70
N ILE A 104 24.29 -12.12 16.48
CA ILE A 104 24.35 -10.69 16.17
C ILE A 104 23.01 -10.27 15.59
N THR A 105 22.44 -9.20 16.13
CA THR A 105 21.24 -8.56 15.59
C THR A 105 21.61 -7.14 15.19
N ARG A 106 21.34 -6.79 13.94
CA ARG A 106 21.53 -5.46 13.38
C ARG A 106 20.19 -4.88 12.95
N THR A 107 19.99 -3.61 13.24
CA THR A 107 18.80 -2.88 12.84
C THR A 107 19.20 -1.80 11.85
N HIS A 108 18.53 -1.77 10.71
CA HIS A 108 18.73 -0.79 9.65
C HIS A 108 17.48 0.08 9.55
N GLN A 109 17.67 1.40 9.61
CA GLN A 109 16.58 2.35 9.36
C GLN A 109 16.38 2.51 7.85
N ILE A 110 15.15 2.27 7.41
CA ILE A 110 14.72 2.35 6.03
C ILE A 110 13.60 3.38 5.94
N GLN A 111 13.71 4.31 5.00
CA GLN A 111 12.62 5.18 4.59
C GLN A 111 11.90 4.56 3.39
N CYS A 112 10.59 4.38 3.51
CA CYS A 112 9.75 3.90 2.41
C CYS A 112 9.44 5.08 1.46
N ARG A 113 10.31 5.36 0.48
CA ARG A 113 10.21 6.58 -0.35
C ARG A 113 9.05 6.55 -1.36
N SER A 114 8.60 5.36 -1.75
CA SER A 114 7.47 5.20 -2.66
C SER A 114 6.54 4.09 -2.18
N ARG A 115 5.25 4.21 -2.55
CA ARG A 115 4.25 3.17 -2.31
C ARG A 115 4.49 1.97 -3.23
N GLY A 116 4.12 0.77 -2.79
CA GLY A 116 4.40 -0.46 -3.51
C GLY A 116 4.32 -1.72 -2.66
N ILE A 117 4.22 -2.88 -3.33
CA ILE A 117 4.37 -4.19 -2.69
C ILE A 117 5.81 -4.66 -2.90
N PHE A 118 6.57 -4.76 -1.81
CA PHE A 118 7.96 -5.17 -1.82
C PHE A 118 8.12 -6.59 -1.26
N ARG A 119 8.97 -7.39 -1.92
CA ARG A 119 9.33 -8.74 -1.48
C ARG A 119 10.82 -8.88 -1.33
N MET A 120 11.20 -9.60 -0.27
CA MET A 120 12.55 -10.04 0.00
C MET A 120 12.52 -11.56 0.05
N ASP A 121 12.68 -12.17 -1.13
CA ASP A 121 12.55 -13.62 -1.26
C ASP A 121 13.85 -14.33 -0.86
N THR A 122 15.01 -13.78 -1.22
CA THR A 122 16.29 -14.49 -1.05
C THR A 122 17.43 -13.55 -0.69
N ALA A 123 18.39 -14.05 0.08
CA ALA A 123 19.68 -13.40 0.33
C ALA A 123 20.81 -14.37 0.00
N THR A 124 21.94 -13.85 -0.47
CA THR A 124 23.14 -14.63 -0.76
C THR A 124 24.12 -14.47 0.40
N MET A 125 24.46 -15.59 1.02
CA MET A 125 25.43 -15.65 2.11
C MET A 125 26.75 -16.23 1.59
N THR A 126 27.80 -15.43 1.62
CA THR A 126 29.14 -15.82 1.17
C THR A 126 30.09 -15.76 2.36
N GLY A 127 30.65 -16.90 2.72
CA GLY A 127 31.60 -17.03 3.82
C GLY A 127 33.01 -17.14 3.29
N SER A 128 33.99 -16.75 4.09
CA SER A 128 35.39 -16.93 3.73
C SER A 128 36.26 -17.24 4.93
N ASP A 129 37.44 -17.76 4.63
CA ASP A 129 38.50 -18.00 5.58
C ASP A 129 39.43 -16.76 5.68
N LEU A 130 40.46 -16.78 6.55
CA LEU A 130 41.34 -15.63 6.79
C LEU A 130 42.13 -15.16 5.56
N PHE A 131 42.46 -16.08 4.64
CA PHE A 131 43.22 -15.79 3.42
C PHE A 131 42.37 -15.95 2.15
N ALA A 132 41.05 -16.10 2.31
CA ALA A 132 40.10 -16.34 1.23
C ALA A 132 40.46 -17.51 0.30
N MET A 133 41.05 -18.58 0.84
CA MET A 133 41.35 -19.79 0.06
C MET A 133 40.06 -20.56 -0.30
N TYR A 134 39.03 -20.47 0.54
CA TYR A 134 37.69 -20.98 0.27
C TYR A 134 36.63 -19.89 0.44
N THR A 135 35.79 -19.72 -0.59
CA THR A 135 34.67 -18.77 -0.59
C THR A 135 33.34 -19.47 -0.91
N PRO A 136 32.83 -20.35 -0.02
CA PRO A 136 31.52 -20.95 -0.23
C PRO A 136 30.43 -19.87 -0.27
N SER A 137 29.40 -20.11 -1.09
CA SER A 137 28.21 -19.26 -1.18
C SER A 137 26.95 -20.11 -1.05
N LEU A 138 25.97 -19.62 -0.29
CA LEU A 138 24.69 -20.26 -0.03
C LEU A 138 23.57 -19.25 -0.22
N LYS A 139 22.56 -19.62 -1.00
CA LYS A 139 21.34 -18.84 -1.15
C LYS A 139 20.37 -19.21 -0.01
N VAL A 140 19.95 -18.21 0.76
CA VAL A 140 19.00 -18.36 1.87
C VAL A 140 17.66 -17.80 1.45
N THR A 141 16.60 -18.58 1.63
CA THR A 141 15.22 -18.17 1.34
C THR A 141 14.61 -17.50 2.57
N LEU A 142 14.03 -16.31 2.39
CA LEU A 142 13.47 -15.45 3.44
C LEU A 142 11.96 -15.26 3.31
N ASN A 143 11.44 -15.14 2.07
CA ASN A 143 10.02 -14.96 1.75
C ASN A 143 9.30 -13.89 2.60
N LYS A 144 9.90 -12.70 2.76
CA LYS A 144 9.27 -11.60 3.50
C LYS A 144 8.57 -10.66 2.53
N ARG A 145 7.43 -10.11 2.97
CA ARG A 145 6.59 -9.17 2.22
C ARG A 145 6.38 -7.90 3.05
N LEU A 146 6.47 -6.75 2.41
CA LEU A 146 6.16 -5.44 2.95
C LEU A 146 5.21 -4.73 1.98
N VAL A 147 4.07 -4.26 2.47
CA VAL A 147 3.12 -3.47 1.69
C VAL A 147 3.23 -2.02 2.14
N VAL A 148 3.59 -1.13 1.22
CA VAL A 148 3.67 0.30 1.48
C VAL A 148 2.48 0.98 0.80
N TYR A 149 1.54 1.45 1.61
CA TYR A 149 0.35 2.16 1.18
C TYR A 149 0.69 3.55 0.62
N PRO A 150 -0.17 4.12 -0.26
CA PRO A 150 -0.05 5.52 -0.64
C PRO A 150 -0.03 6.43 0.59
N ALA A 151 0.72 7.54 0.54
CA ALA A 151 0.71 8.51 1.62
C ALA A 151 -0.69 9.11 1.77
N LEU A 152 -1.17 9.28 3.00
CA LEU A 152 -2.43 9.98 3.24
C LEU A 152 -2.17 11.49 3.27
N ARG A 153 -3.08 12.23 2.64
CA ARG A 153 -3.10 13.69 2.65
C ARG A 153 -3.97 14.19 3.78
N ARG A 154 -3.82 15.47 4.12
CA ARG A 154 -4.72 16.12 5.07
C ARG A 154 -6.00 16.53 4.35
N ASP A 155 -7.13 16.55 5.06
CA ASP A 155 -8.44 16.86 4.47
C ASP A 155 -8.51 18.29 3.89
N ASP A 156 -7.69 19.21 4.41
CA ASP A 156 -7.53 20.57 3.87
C ASP A 156 -6.87 20.58 2.48
N GLU A 157 -5.99 19.62 2.19
CA GLU A 157 -5.25 19.48 0.92
C GLU A 157 -6.10 18.82 -0.19
N LEU A 158 -7.31 18.37 0.13
CA LEU A 158 -8.22 17.78 -0.84
C LEU A 158 -8.91 18.86 -1.69
N PRO A 159 -9.02 18.68 -3.03
CA PRO A 159 -9.74 19.56 -3.92
C PRO A 159 -11.15 19.92 -3.45
N SER A 160 -11.59 21.11 -3.84
CA SER A 160 -12.94 21.64 -3.56
C SER A 160 -14.07 20.70 -4.03
N SER A 161 -13.83 20.02 -5.16
CA SER A 161 -14.71 18.98 -5.74
C SER A 161 -15.00 17.84 -4.76
N TRP A 162 -14.01 17.41 -3.96
CA TRP A 162 -14.22 16.39 -2.93
C TRP A 162 -15.14 16.85 -1.81
N LYS A 163 -14.90 18.05 -1.28
CA LYS A 163 -15.69 18.61 -0.17
C LYS A 163 -17.15 18.79 -0.59
N THR A 164 -17.37 19.27 -1.81
CA THR A 164 -18.72 19.40 -2.40
C THR A 164 -19.41 18.04 -2.51
N TRP A 165 -18.72 17.07 -3.11
CA TRP A 165 -19.26 15.72 -3.32
C TRP A 165 -19.54 14.98 -2.00
N GLN A 166 -18.65 15.09 -1.01
CA GLN A 166 -18.87 14.55 0.34
C GLN A 166 -20.09 15.19 1.00
N GLY A 167 -20.28 16.50 0.85
CA GLY A 167 -21.47 17.21 1.34
C GLY A 167 -22.76 16.71 0.70
N GLU A 168 -22.77 16.49 -0.62
CA GLU A 168 -23.92 15.92 -1.32
C GLU A 168 -24.24 14.50 -0.85
N LEU A 169 -23.23 13.65 -0.71
CA LEU A 169 -23.37 12.30 -0.19
C LEU A 169 -23.95 12.28 1.21
N ALA A 170 -23.41 13.12 2.10
CA ALA A 170 -23.91 13.28 3.44
C ALA A 170 -25.40 13.65 3.37
N VAL A 171 -25.78 14.75 2.70
CA VAL A 171 -27.18 15.18 2.61
C VAL A 171 -28.11 14.06 2.11
N ARG A 172 -27.70 13.30 1.09
CA ARG A 172 -28.49 12.20 0.51
C ARG A 172 -28.68 11.04 1.46
N ARG A 173 -27.66 10.72 2.28
CA ARG A 173 -27.78 9.71 3.35
C ARG A 173 -28.92 10.06 4.33
N TRP A 174 -29.24 11.33 4.49
CA TRP A 174 -30.28 11.83 5.40
C TRP A 174 -31.54 12.35 4.69
N ILE A 175 -31.77 12.05 3.40
CA ILE A 175 -32.91 12.61 2.66
C ILE A 175 -34.15 11.70 2.64
N VAL A 176 -33.96 10.36 2.60
CA VAL A 176 -35.07 9.39 2.56
C VAL A 176 -35.24 8.73 3.92
N GLU A 177 -36.28 9.17 4.64
CA GLU A 177 -36.70 8.52 5.88
C GLU A 177 -37.26 7.11 5.59
N ASP A 178 -36.83 6.12 6.36
CA ASP A 178 -37.39 4.77 6.30
C ASP A 178 -38.59 4.66 7.25
N PRO A 179 -39.81 4.42 6.72
CA PRO A 179 -41.02 4.29 7.54
C PRO A 179 -40.96 3.17 8.60
N PHE A 180 -40.07 2.18 8.43
CA PHE A 180 -39.94 1.03 9.33
C PHE A 180 -38.85 1.22 10.38
N LEU A 181 -37.94 2.19 10.19
CA LEU A 181 -36.84 2.46 11.11
C LEU A 181 -37.24 3.57 12.07
N TYR A 182 -37.56 3.23 13.33
CA TYR A 182 -37.87 4.22 14.37
C TYR A 182 -36.63 4.54 15.20
N THR A 183 -36.15 5.79 15.13
CA THR A 183 -34.96 6.25 15.87
C THR A 183 -35.33 6.92 17.19
N GLY A 184 -36.57 7.40 17.33
CA GLY A 184 -37.03 8.06 18.55
C GLY A 184 -38.41 8.71 18.43
N VAL A 185 -38.65 9.70 19.27
CA VAL A 185 -39.85 10.55 19.26
C VAL A 185 -39.43 12.02 19.35
N ARG A 186 -40.12 12.88 18.62
CA ARG A 186 -39.93 14.33 18.65
C ARG A 186 -41.28 15.06 18.75
N SER A 187 -41.24 16.33 19.16
CA SER A 187 -42.45 17.16 19.19
C SER A 187 -43.05 17.33 17.79
N TYR A 188 -44.38 17.33 17.74
CA TYR A 188 -45.16 17.53 16.51
C TYR A 188 -44.89 18.91 15.91
N ALA A 189 -44.58 18.95 14.62
CA ALA A 189 -44.45 20.18 13.85
C ALA A 189 -45.63 20.32 12.87
N PRO A 190 -46.11 21.55 12.60
CA PRO A 190 -47.10 21.78 11.56
C PRO A 190 -46.61 21.27 10.21
N GLY A 191 -47.29 20.27 9.64
CA GLY A 191 -46.87 19.56 8.42
C GLY A 191 -46.64 18.06 8.64
N ASP A 192 -46.47 17.62 9.89
CA ASP A 192 -46.42 16.20 10.21
C ASP A 192 -47.80 15.54 10.02
N GLY A 193 -47.82 14.42 9.31
CA GLY A 193 -49.04 13.62 9.11
C GLY A 193 -49.55 13.02 10.42
N MET A 194 -50.86 13.05 10.66
CA MET A 194 -51.48 12.46 11.85
C MET A 194 -51.15 10.97 12.03
N ASN A 195 -50.88 10.24 10.95
CA ASN A 195 -50.48 8.83 10.98
C ASN A 195 -49.12 8.59 11.66
N ARG A 196 -48.32 9.64 11.87
CA ARG A 196 -47.00 9.57 12.53
C ARG A 196 -47.06 9.85 14.04
N ILE A 197 -48.23 10.14 14.61
CA ILE A 197 -48.37 10.49 16.03
C ILE A 197 -48.13 9.27 16.92
N HIS A 198 -47.17 9.40 17.84
CA HIS A 198 -46.93 8.42 18.89
C HIS A 198 -47.86 8.70 20.08
N TRP A 199 -49.06 8.12 20.07
CA TRP A 199 -50.10 8.39 21.06
C TRP A 199 -49.67 8.16 22.51
N LYS A 200 -48.94 7.07 22.79
CA LYS A 200 -48.45 6.77 24.15
C LYS A 200 -47.42 7.78 24.67
N ALA A 201 -46.55 8.30 23.80
CA ALA A 201 -45.59 9.33 24.18
C ALA A 201 -46.31 10.66 24.41
N SER A 202 -47.23 11.01 23.51
CA SER A 202 -48.05 12.22 23.60
C SER A 202 -48.89 12.27 24.88
N ALA A 203 -49.46 11.14 25.30
CA ALA A 203 -50.23 11.04 26.53
C ALA A 203 -49.37 11.23 27.80
N ARG A 204 -48.06 10.93 27.75
CA ARG A 204 -47.15 11.14 28.90
C ARG A 204 -46.59 12.54 28.96
N SER A 205 -46.22 13.14 27.82
CA SER A 205 -45.67 14.50 27.78
C SER A 205 -46.75 15.57 27.89
N GLY A 206 -48.01 15.26 27.59
CA GLY A 206 -49.11 16.23 27.53
C GLY A 206 -49.12 17.06 26.24
N GLU A 207 -48.16 16.82 25.34
CA GLU A 207 -48.00 17.50 24.05
C GLU A 207 -47.93 16.46 22.92
N LEU A 208 -48.40 16.79 21.72
CA LEU A 208 -48.33 15.87 20.58
C LEU A 208 -46.87 15.55 20.22
N GLN A 209 -46.56 14.26 20.19
CA GLN A 209 -45.26 13.70 19.83
C GLN A 209 -45.43 12.81 18.60
N VAL A 210 -44.48 12.87 17.67
CA VAL A 210 -44.45 12.05 16.46
C VAL A 210 -43.27 11.08 16.49
N HIS A 211 -43.45 9.92 15.88
CA HIS A 211 -42.38 8.97 15.61
C HIS A 211 -41.31 9.64 14.74
N GLN A 212 -40.07 9.65 15.22
CA GLN A 212 -38.92 10.06 14.42
C GLN A 212 -38.40 8.84 13.68
N HIS A 213 -38.54 8.85 12.36
CA HIS A 213 -37.98 7.81 11.50
C HIS A 213 -36.48 8.05 11.30
N GLY A 214 -35.73 6.97 11.15
CA GLY A 214 -34.34 6.99 10.71
C GLY A 214 -34.24 7.03 9.20
N TYR A 215 -33.01 6.97 8.71
CA TYR A 215 -32.71 6.98 7.28
C TYR A 215 -32.04 5.66 6.90
N SER A 216 -32.50 5.04 5.82
CA SER A 216 -31.95 3.77 5.30
C SER A 216 -31.22 3.93 3.97
N ALA A 217 -31.01 5.18 3.52
CA ALA A 217 -30.21 5.44 2.33
C ALA A 217 -28.74 5.11 2.62
N ASP A 218 -28.21 4.14 1.89
CA ASP A 218 -26.83 3.65 2.05
C ASP A 218 -26.08 3.84 0.71
N PRO A 219 -25.52 5.04 0.47
CA PRO A 219 -24.88 5.33 -0.80
C PRO A 219 -23.60 4.51 -0.95
N LYS A 220 -23.56 3.66 -1.98
CA LYS A 220 -22.36 2.89 -2.34
C LYS A 220 -21.46 3.73 -3.24
N THR A 221 -20.24 3.96 -2.80
CA THR A 221 -19.25 4.74 -3.57
C THR A 221 -18.27 3.83 -4.28
N MET A 222 -17.90 4.17 -5.52
CA MET A 222 -16.73 3.61 -6.19
C MET A 222 -15.71 4.70 -6.53
N ILE A 223 -14.47 4.55 -6.05
CA ILE A 223 -13.36 5.44 -6.43
C ILE A 223 -12.65 4.83 -7.64
N LEU A 224 -12.63 5.55 -8.77
CA LEU A 224 -11.98 5.10 -9.99
C LEU A 224 -10.77 5.99 -10.29
N LEU A 225 -9.59 5.40 -10.31
CA LEU A 225 -8.35 6.09 -10.65
C LEU A 225 -8.02 5.94 -12.13
N ASN A 226 -7.75 7.06 -12.80
CA ASN A 226 -7.15 7.10 -14.12
C ASN A 226 -5.64 7.33 -14.01
N VAL A 227 -4.83 6.43 -14.57
CA VAL A 227 -3.37 6.60 -14.66
C VAL A 227 -2.89 7.27 -15.95
N GLU A 228 -3.79 7.59 -16.88
CA GLU A 228 -3.47 8.29 -18.12
C GLU A 228 -3.43 9.82 -17.90
N VAL A 229 -2.33 10.46 -18.31
CA VAL A 229 -2.19 11.93 -18.25
C VAL A 229 -2.64 12.61 -19.55
N SER A 230 -2.72 11.87 -20.65
CA SER A 230 -3.27 12.35 -21.92
C SER A 230 -3.86 11.21 -22.74
N GLU A 231 -4.78 11.52 -23.65
CA GLU A 231 -5.45 10.53 -24.50
C GLU A 231 -4.50 9.82 -25.48
N GLN A 232 -3.41 10.48 -25.88
CA GLN A 232 -2.39 9.90 -26.76
C GLN A 232 -1.28 9.17 -25.99
N MET A 233 -1.43 9.04 -24.67
CA MET A 233 -0.49 8.30 -23.83
C MET A 233 -0.51 6.82 -24.22
N TRP A 234 0.68 6.26 -24.41
CA TRP A 234 0.85 4.82 -24.61
C TRP A 234 0.81 4.10 -23.24
N ASN A 235 1.42 2.92 -23.14
CA ASN A 235 1.28 2.07 -21.97
C ASN A 235 2.09 2.52 -20.75
N VAL A 236 3.03 3.47 -20.88
CA VAL A 236 3.90 3.92 -19.77
C VAL A 236 3.53 5.33 -19.37
N VAL A 237 3.34 5.55 -18.06
CA VAL A 237 2.97 6.85 -17.51
C VAL A 237 4.12 7.83 -17.66
N THR A 238 3.87 8.94 -18.37
CA THR A 238 4.89 9.99 -18.63
C THR A 238 5.18 10.87 -17.40
N LYS A 239 4.18 11.08 -16.52
CA LYS A 239 4.30 11.89 -15.30
C LYS A 239 3.90 11.07 -14.06
N PRO A 240 4.78 10.19 -13.54
CA PRO A 240 4.47 9.33 -12.40
C PRO A 240 4.07 10.11 -11.14
N GLU A 241 4.64 11.30 -10.93
CA GLU A 241 4.39 12.17 -9.78
C GLU A 241 2.91 12.56 -9.64
N VAL A 242 2.26 12.89 -10.76
CA VAL A 242 0.82 13.25 -10.79
C VAL A 242 -0.04 12.05 -10.41
N ILE A 243 0.36 10.84 -10.82
CA ILE A 243 -0.38 9.61 -10.50
C ILE A 243 -0.16 9.17 -9.06
N GLU A 244 1.06 9.32 -8.50
CA GLU A 244 1.31 9.07 -7.07
C GLU A 244 0.50 10.02 -6.18
N GLU A 245 0.35 11.28 -6.60
CA GLU A 245 -0.49 12.26 -5.91
C GLU A 245 -1.98 11.89 -6.02
N ALA A 246 -2.45 11.52 -7.21
CA ALA A 246 -3.80 11.03 -7.43
C ALA A 246 -4.11 9.78 -6.58
N LEU A 247 -3.15 8.87 -6.40
CA LEU A 247 -3.29 7.71 -5.51
C LEU A 247 -3.34 8.09 -4.04
N SER A 248 -2.49 9.02 -3.61
CA SER A 248 -2.50 9.55 -2.23
C SER A 248 -3.85 10.21 -1.92
N TYR A 249 -4.39 10.92 -2.91
CA TYR A 249 -5.71 11.51 -2.86
C TYR A 249 -6.81 10.46 -2.77
N ALA A 250 -6.83 9.49 -3.70
CA ALA A 250 -7.80 8.40 -3.70
C ALA A 250 -7.79 7.60 -2.38
N ALA A 251 -6.61 7.34 -1.82
CA ALA A 251 -6.45 6.68 -0.53
C ALA A 251 -7.07 7.51 0.60
N THR A 252 -6.84 8.81 0.60
CA THR A 252 -7.42 9.73 1.61
C THR A 252 -8.95 9.74 1.52
N CYS A 253 -9.50 9.79 0.30
CA CYS A 253 -10.93 9.69 0.05
C CYS A 253 -11.52 8.37 0.57
N ALA A 254 -10.89 7.23 0.27
CA ALA A 254 -11.33 5.92 0.75
C ALA A 254 -11.32 5.83 2.28
N ALA A 255 -10.25 6.34 2.92
CA ALA A 255 -10.13 6.39 4.37
C ALA A 255 -11.25 7.23 5.01
N ALA A 256 -11.55 8.39 4.43
CA ALA A 256 -12.59 9.28 4.90
C ALA A 256 -13.99 8.65 4.77
N LEU A 257 -14.31 8.02 3.63
CA LEU A 257 -15.61 7.37 3.41
C LEU A 257 -15.84 6.22 4.39
N ILE A 258 -14.89 5.28 4.45
CA ILE A 258 -15.00 4.11 5.33
C ILE A 258 -14.97 4.54 6.80
N GLY A 259 -14.17 5.55 7.15
CA GLY A 259 -14.14 6.14 8.49
C GLY A 259 -15.47 6.78 8.91
N GLN A 260 -16.25 7.31 7.97
CA GLN A 260 -17.61 7.82 8.19
C GLN A 260 -18.70 6.73 8.11
N GLY A 261 -18.30 5.46 7.99
CA GLY A 261 -19.20 4.32 7.88
C GLY A 261 -20.00 4.28 6.58
N MET A 262 -19.40 4.75 5.48
CA MET A 262 -19.94 4.60 4.12
C MET A 262 -19.15 3.53 3.35
N ALA A 263 -19.81 2.82 2.43
CA ALA A 263 -19.15 1.84 1.58
C ALA A 263 -18.31 2.54 0.51
N ALA A 264 -17.07 2.08 0.34
CA ALA A 264 -16.17 2.56 -0.71
C ALA A 264 -15.52 1.39 -1.43
N GLY A 265 -15.56 1.41 -2.76
CA GLY A 265 -14.83 0.51 -3.64
C GLY A 265 -13.65 1.22 -4.30
N PHE A 266 -12.76 0.44 -4.92
CA PHE A 266 -11.64 0.98 -5.69
C PHE A 266 -11.38 0.16 -6.94
N ALA A 267 -11.13 0.85 -8.06
CA ALA A 267 -10.56 0.26 -9.25
C ALA A 267 -9.69 1.27 -10.01
N SER A 268 -8.81 0.75 -10.87
CA SER A 268 -7.98 1.57 -11.74
C SER A 268 -7.86 0.95 -13.14
N ASN A 269 -7.42 1.74 -14.10
CA ASN A 269 -7.09 1.28 -15.46
C ASN A 269 -5.63 0.85 -15.62
N ALA A 270 -4.90 0.67 -14.52
CA ALA A 270 -3.49 0.33 -14.49
C ALA A 270 -3.23 -1.18 -14.37
N TYR A 271 -2.04 -1.61 -14.76
CA TYR A 271 -1.56 -2.93 -14.36
C TYR A 271 -1.35 -2.98 -12.85
N LEU A 272 -1.62 -4.14 -12.26
CA LEU A 272 -1.24 -4.43 -10.88
C LEU A 272 0.13 -5.11 -10.83
N SER A 273 0.82 -4.90 -9.71
CA SER A 273 2.06 -5.56 -9.39
C SER A 273 1.88 -7.08 -9.47
N PRO A 274 2.84 -7.83 -10.04
CA PRO A 274 2.78 -9.29 -10.07
C PRO A 274 2.80 -9.94 -8.67
N HIS A 275 3.09 -9.14 -7.63
CA HIS A 275 3.08 -9.56 -6.24
C HIS A 275 1.76 -9.25 -5.50
N ALA A 276 0.80 -8.67 -6.22
CA ALA A 276 -0.56 -8.48 -5.76
C ALA A 276 -1.42 -9.71 -6.07
N ASP A 277 -2.52 -9.83 -5.34
CA ASP A 277 -3.55 -10.80 -5.68
C ASP A 277 -4.39 -10.31 -6.88
N ALA A 278 -4.75 -11.21 -7.79
CA ALA A 278 -5.47 -10.84 -9.03
C ALA A 278 -6.87 -10.27 -8.72
N ASP A 279 -7.48 -10.75 -7.64
CA ASP A 279 -8.80 -10.34 -7.16
C ASP A 279 -8.83 -8.88 -6.66
N ARG A 280 -7.68 -8.21 -6.54
CA ARG A 280 -7.55 -6.82 -6.08
C ARG A 280 -7.60 -5.78 -7.20
N SER A 281 -7.81 -6.20 -8.45
CA SER A 281 -7.95 -5.29 -9.60
C SER A 281 -9.25 -4.48 -9.57
N PHE A 282 -10.28 -5.04 -8.92
CA PHE A 282 -11.58 -4.42 -8.79
C PHE A 282 -12.20 -4.77 -7.45
N LEU A 283 -12.29 -3.79 -6.55
CA LEU A 283 -12.90 -3.96 -5.23
C LEU A 283 -14.26 -3.29 -5.20
N THR A 284 -15.31 -4.09 -5.01
CA THR A 284 -16.67 -3.57 -4.85
C THR A 284 -16.81 -2.75 -3.57
N PRO A 285 -17.80 -1.84 -3.51
CA PRO A 285 -18.02 -1.04 -2.31
C PRO A 285 -18.39 -1.92 -1.12
N ASP A 286 -17.61 -1.81 -0.05
CA ASP A 286 -17.83 -2.51 1.22
C ASP A 286 -17.33 -1.63 2.39
N TYR A 287 -17.51 -2.10 3.62
CA TYR A 287 -17.30 -1.36 4.85
C TYR A 287 -16.16 -1.92 5.69
N GLY A 288 -15.76 -1.12 6.68
CA GLY A 288 -14.93 -1.58 7.77
C GLY A 288 -13.44 -1.58 7.48
N ARG A 289 -12.67 -1.79 8.54
CA ARG A 289 -11.22 -1.61 8.53
C ARG A 289 -10.49 -2.64 7.66
N ALA A 290 -10.94 -3.90 7.67
CA ALA A 290 -10.33 -4.95 6.86
C ALA A 290 -10.44 -4.63 5.36
N HIS A 291 -11.61 -4.18 4.91
CA HIS A 291 -11.82 -3.74 3.54
C HIS A 291 -10.96 -2.50 3.19
N LEU A 292 -10.83 -1.54 4.10
CA LEU A 292 -9.94 -0.39 3.89
C LEU A 292 -8.48 -0.83 3.68
N GLU A 293 -8.00 -1.81 4.45
CA GLU A 293 -6.66 -2.37 4.28
C GLU A 293 -6.50 -3.07 2.91
N ASP A 294 -7.55 -3.74 2.42
CA ASP A 294 -7.57 -4.32 1.08
C ASP A 294 -7.57 -3.27 -0.04
N VAL A 295 -8.33 -2.18 0.12
CA VAL A 295 -8.32 -1.03 -0.78
C VAL A 295 -6.95 -0.37 -0.84
N PHE A 296 -6.31 -0.15 0.31
CA PHE A 296 -4.95 0.42 0.33
C PHE A 296 -3.91 -0.50 -0.30
N GLU A 297 -4.02 -1.81 -0.10
CA GLU A 297 -3.14 -2.77 -0.76
C GLU A 297 -3.38 -2.82 -2.28
N ALA A 298 -4.64 -2.69 -2.74
CA ALA A 298 -4.94 -2.55 -4.17
C ALA A 298 -4.32 -1.27 -4.76
N MET A 299 -4.39 -0.15 -4.05
CA MET A 299 -3.72 1.10 -4.44
C MET A 299 -2.19 0.99 -4.40
N ALA A 300 -1.64 0.26 -3.43
CA ALA A 300 -0.21 -0.05 -3.36
C ALA A 300 0.28 -0.95 -4.50
N ALA A 301 -0.62 -1.78 -5.05
CA ALA A 301 -0.34 -2.67 -6.16
C ALA A 301 -0.32 -1.97 -7.53
N VAL A 302 -0.90 -0.78 -7.67
CA VAL A 302 -0.96 -0.06 -8.96
C VAL A 302 0.45 0.20 -9.51
N GLU A 303 0.73 -0.30 -10.71
CA GLU A 303 1.95 0.03 -11.46
C GLU A 303 1.75 1.29 -12.32
N MET A 304 2.85 1.97 -12.64
CA MET A 304 2.88 3.12 -13.56
C MET A 304 2.79 2.68 -15.03
N LYS A 305 1.84 1.79 -15.32
CA LYS A 305 1.57 1.26 -16.66
C LYS A 305 0.07 1.13 -16.88
N VAL A 306 -0.39 1.64 -18.00
CA VAL A 306 -1.79 1.56 -18.43
C VAL A 306 -2.08 0.13 -18.90
N GLN A 307 -3.10 -0.51 -18.33
CA GLN A 307 -3.58 -1.83 -18.76
C GLN A 307 -4.61 -1.71 -19.88
N ARG A 308 -5.55 -0.78 -19.72
CA ARG A 308 -6.62 -0.48 -20.67
C ARG A 308 -6.93 1.01 -20.66
N PRO A 309 -7.51 1.56 -21.73
CA PRO A 309 -7.98 2.95 -21.72
C PRO A 309 -9.04 3.19 -20.63
N PHE A 310 -8.98 4.33 -19.94
CA PHE A 310 -9.86 4.64 -18.82
C PHE A 310 -11.35 4.68 -19.21
N HIS A 311 -11.64 5.15 -20.42
CA HIS A 311 -13.00 5.17 -20.94
C HIS A 311 -13.59 3.76 -21.14
N GLU A 312 -12.76 2.74 -21.40
CA GLU A 312 -13.20 1.34 -21.47
C GLU A 312 -13.54 0.78 -20.10
N LEU A 313 -12.77 1.14 -19.05
CA LEU A 313 -13.11 0.83 -17.66
C LEU A 313 -14.49 1.41 -17.30
N LEU A 314 -14.73 2.70 -17.63
CA LEU A 314 -16.02 3.36 -17.36
C LEU A 314 -17.18 2.72 -18.14
N ARG A 315 -16.96 2.34 -19.40
CA ARG A 315 -17.98 1.63 -20.18
C ARG A 315 -18.31 0.26 -19.59
N GLY A 316 -17.29 -0.48 -19.15
CA GLY A 316 -17.49 -1.75 -18.45
C GLY A 316 -18.36 -1.59 -17.19
N GLU A 317 -18.13 -0.52 -16.42
CA GLU A 317 -18.98 -0.20 -15.26
C GLU A 317 -20.42 0.17 -15.64
N ALA A 318 -20.63 0.84 -16.78
CA ALA A 318 -21.97 1.18 -17.26
C ALA A 318 -22.74 -0.01 -17.84
N GLU A 319 -22.01 -0.98 -18.40
CA GLU A 319 -22.56 -2.21 -18.97
C GLU A 319 -22.85 -3.27 -17.91
N ALA A 320 -22.14 -3.25 -16.78
CA ALA A 320 -22.40 -4.13 -15.65
C ALA A 320 -23.84 -3.94 -15.15
N GLU A 321 -24.61 -5.02 -15.15
CA GLU A 321 -25.95 -5.02 -14.56
C GLU A 321 -25.82 -4.94 -13.04
N ARG A 322 -26.12 -3.76 -12.49
CA ARG A 322 -26.17 -3.53 -11.05
C ARG A 322 -27.60 -3.15 -10.68
N GLU A 323 -28.13 -3.82 -9.65
CA GLU A 323 -29.46 -3.52 -9.10
C GLU A 323 -29.47 -2.17 -8.35
N GLU A 324 -28.31 -1.68 -7.94
CA GLU A 324 -28.16 -0.50 -7.10
C GLU A 324 -27.43 0.64 -7.80
N THR A 325 -27.84 1.87 -7.47
CA THR A 325 -27.17 3.09 -7.91
C THR A 325 -25.86 3.29 -7.14
N ILE A 326 -24.74 3.39 -7.88
CA ILE A 326 -23.42 3.73 -7.36
C ILE A 326 -23.09 5.19 -7.63
N ASP A 327 -22.48 5.85 -6.63
CA ASP A 327 -21.83 7.15 -6.77
C ASP A 327 -20.34 6.93 -7.13
N TYR A 328 -19.97 7.24 -8.38
CA TYR A 328 -18.59 7.13 -8.87
C TYR A 328 -17.82 8.43 -8.61
N PHE A 329 -16.67 8.32 -7.96
CA PHE A 329 -15.73 9.40 -7.78
C PHE A 329 -14.48 9.15 -8.65
N LEU A 330 -14.37 9.90 -9.74
CA LEU A 330 -13.29 9.75 -10.71
C LEU A 330 -12.10 10.61 -10.31
N VAL A 331 -10.97 9.96 -10.04
CA VAL A 331 -9.70 10.61 -9.79
C VAL A 331 -8.90 10.56 -11.09
N THR A 332 -8.89 11.65 -11.86
CA THR A 332 -8.31 11.65 -13.20
C THR A 332 -7.47 12.90 -13.49
N PRO A 333 -6.24 12.75 -14.05
CA PRO A 333 -5.42 13.89 -14.46
C PRO A 333 -5.90 14.57 -15.74
N HIS A 334 -6.80 13.94 -16.52
CA HIS A 334 -7.30 14.51 -17.76
C HIS A 334 -8.74 14.06 -18.05
N VAL A 335 -9.44 14.82 -18.89
CA VAL A 335 -10.82 14.50 -19.31
C VAL A 335 -10.93 14.63 -20.82
N SER A 336 -10.87 13.51 -21.53
CA SER A 336 -11.05 13.43 -22.99
C SER A 336 -12.53 13.38 -23.39
N PRO A 337 -12.88 13.63 -24.67
CA PRO A 337 -14.23 13.44 -25.18
C PRO A 337 -14.76 12.01 -24.95
N ALA A 338 -13.91 10.99 -25.13
CA ALA A 338 -14.27 9.60 -24.89
C ALA A 338 -14.63 9.31 -23.43
N ILE A 339 -13.90 9.94 -22.48
CA ILE A 339 -14.23 9.85 -21.04
C ILE A 339 -15.58 10.53 -20.78
N ARG A 340 -15.83 11.72 -21.35
CA ARG A 340 -17.13 12.41 -21.18
C ARG A 340 -18.31 11.60 -21.72
N ASP A 341 -18.11 10.88 -22.81
CA ASP A 341 -19.14 10.01 -23.39
C ASP A 341 -19.41 8.80 -22.49
N ALA A 342 -18.36 8.19 -21.92
CA ALA A 342 -18.51 7.09 -20.98
C ALA A 342 -19.16 7.54 -19.65
N VAL A 343 -18.84 8.74 -19.16
CA VAL A 343 -19.51 9.35 -18.00
C VAL A 343 -21.00 9.56 -18.27
N ARG A 344 -21.36 10.12 -19.43
CA ARG A 344 -22.76 10.28 -19.82
C ARG A 344 -23.52 8.95 -19.88
N LEU A 345 -22.84 7.86 -20.30
CA LEU A 345 -23.44 6.53 -20.32
C LEU A 345 -23.73 6.02 -18.90
N LEU A 346 -22.81 6.21 -17.94
CA LEU A 346 -23.04 5.89 -16.52
C LEU A 346 -24.23 6.68 -15.96
N GLU A 347 -24.30 7.98 -16.25
CA GLU A 347 -25.41 8.84 -15.80
C GLU A 347 -26.76 8.41 -16.40
N GLN A 348 -26.78 8.01 -17.67
CA GLN A 348 -27.99 7.49 -18.32
C GLN A 348 -28.48 6.17 -17.71
N ARG A 349 -27.57 5.37 -17.12
CA ARG A 349 -27.91 4.17 -16.34
C ARG A 349 -28.36 4.47 -14.91
N GLY A 350 -28.44 5.75 -14.53
CA GLY A 350 -28.89 6.20 -13.21
C GLY A 350 -27.78 6.27 -12.18
N HIS A 351 -26.52 5.98 -12.55
CA HIS A 351 -25.37 6.22 -11.69
C HIS A 351 -25.06 7.71 -11.59
N ARG A 352 -24.31 8.10 -10.56
CA ARG A 352 -23.82 9.46 -10.42
C ARG A 352 -22.32 9.48 -10.58
N VAL A 353 -21.81 10.52 -11.20
CA VAL A 353 -20.37 10.64 -11.45
C VAL A 353 -19.92 12.02 -10.98
N SER A 354 -18.82 12.05 -10.26
CA SER A 354 -18.13 13.28 -9.89
C SER A 354 -16.66 13.14 -10.19
N ILE A 355 -16.06 14.20 -10.73
CA ILE A 355 -14.68 14.20 -11.20
C ILE A 355 -13.87 15.07 -10.26
N ALA A 356 -12.76 14.53 -9.77
CA ALA A 356 -11.81 15.27 -8.96
C ALA A 356 -11.04 16.27 -9.83
N ASP A 357 -11.01 17.52 -9.38
CA ASP A 357 -10.16 18.54 -9.98
C ASP A 357 -8.74 18.45 -9.41
N LEU A 358 -7.88 17.66 -10.06
CA LEU A 358 -6.52 17.44 -9.59
C LEU A 358 -5.59 18.64 -9.83
N TYR A 359 -5.94 19.57 -10.72
CA TYR A 359 -5.05 20.70 -11.04
C TYR A 359 -5.09 21.82 -9.98
N GLU A 360 -6.20 21.98 -9.25
CA GLU A 360 -6.28 22.93 -8.12
C GLU A 360 -5.31 22.56 -6.98
N GLY A 361 -5.12 21.26 -6.69
CA GLY A 361 -4.25 20.81 -5.59
C GLY A 361 -2.75 20.78 -5.91
N ILE A 362 -2.40 20.55 -7.17
CA ILE A 362 -1.00 20.40 -7.61
C ILE A 362 -0.25 21.76 -7.62
N GLU A 363 -0.94 22.86 -7.91
CA GLU A 363 -0.34 24.20 -7.87
C GLU A 363 -0.01 24.67 -6.44
N GLU A 364 -0.79 24.24 -5.44
CA GLU A 364 -0.55 24.59 -4.02
C GLU A 364 0.54 23.73 -3.36
N ALA A 365 0.66 22.45 -3.75
CA ALA A 365 1.69 21.56 -3.20
C ALA A 365 3.12 21.81 -3.75
N GLY A 366 3.22 22.59 -4.83
CA GLY A 366 4.48 22.97 -5.48
C GLY A 366 5.07 24.33 -5.07
N ALA A 367 4.44 25.03 -4.11
CA ALA A 367 4.82 26.38 -3.67
C ALA A 367 5.58 26.42 -2.33
#